data_AF-A0A7C2UG36-F1
#
_entry.id   AF-A0A7C2UG36-F1
#
_cell.length_a   1.000
_cell.length_b   1.000
_cell.length_c   1.000
_cell.angle_alpha   90.00
_cell.angle_beta   90.00
_cell.angle_gamma   90.00
#
_symmetry.space_group_name_H-M   'P 1'
#
loop_
_entity.id
_entity.type
_entity.pdbx_description
1 polymer ?
#
loop_
_entity_poly.entity_id
_entity_poly.type
_entity_poly.pdbx_seq_one_letter_code
_entity_poly.pdbx_strand_id
1 'polypeptide(L)'
;MEREHTLRILNALANGVHPATGEQFPADSPYQHPDTVRALFEAVRLFEQSRASAGERAQRSSSMPGNTGLRWTTEEEARLIAAFDAGRPVDELARAHNRTRAGIEARLVKLGKLDASDLTVQLRYPPKSGTGEDARRSE
;
A
#
# COMPACT_ATOMS: atom_id res chain seq x y z
N MET A 1 -23.71 -3.19 -4.19
CA MET A 1 -23.75 -2.67 -5.57
C MET A 1 -22.40 -2.88 -6.22
N GLU A 2 -22.38 -3.26 -7.49
CA GLU A 2 -21.15 -3.36 -8.27
C GLU A 2 -20.58 -1.97 -8.59
N ARG A 3 -19.26 -1.85 -8.58
CA ARG A 3 -18.53 -0.59 -8.75
C ARG A 3 -18.86 0.12 -10.08
N GLU A 4 -19.02 -0.64 -11.15
CA GLU A 4 -19.40 -0.10 -12.48
C GLU A 4 -20.83 0.45 -12.48
N HIS A 5 -21.73 -0.19 -11.74
CA HIS A 5 -23.10 0.27 -11.60
C HIS A 5 -23.15 1.63 -10.88
N THR A 6 -22.34 1.82 -9.82
CA THR A 6 -22.22 3.12 -9.14
C THR A 6 -21.74 4.22 -10.08
N LEU A 7 -20.73 3.96 -10.92
CA LEU A 7 -20.25 4.93 -11.91
C LEU A 7 -21.30 5.29 -12.95
N ARG A 8 -22.09 4.30 -13.42
CA ARG A 8 -23.21 4.57 -14.32
C ARG A 8 -24.24 5.50 -13.70
N ILE A 9 -24.63 5.25 -12.45
CA ILE A 9 -25.60 6.08 -11.73
C ILE A 9 -25.06 7.50 -11.54
N LEU A 10 -23.82 7.65 -11.05
CA LEU A 10 -23.22 8.97 -10.81
C LEU A 10 -23.10 9.78 -12.11
N ASN A 11 -22.70 9.15 -13.22
CA ASN A 11 -22.64 9.82 -14.52
C ASN A 11 -24.03 10.22 -15.01
N ALA A 12 -25.04 9.36 -14.90
CA ALA A 12 -26.41 9.72 -15.27
C ALA A 12 -26.88 10.95 -14.48
N LEU A 13 -26.71 10.95 -13.16
CA LEU A 13 -27.08 12.07 -12.30
C LEU A 13 -26.30 13.35 -12.64
N ALA A 14 -24.99 13.26 -12.90
CA ALA A 14 -24.16 14.41 -13.26
C ALA A 14 -24.56 15.05 -14.59
N ASN A 15 -25.07 14.23 -15.53
CA ASN A 15 -25.62 14.70 -16.80
C ASN A 15 -27.10 15.11 -16.70
N GLY A 16 -27.67 15.10 -15.48
CA GLY A 16 -29.06 15.46 -15.27
C GLY A 16 -30.04 14.46 -15.87
N VAL A 17 -29.67 13.18 -15.90
CA VAL A 17 -30.48 12.07 -16.43
C VAL A 17 -30.87 11.13 -15.28
N HIS A 18 -32.14 10.73 -15.25
CA HIS A 18 -32.65 9.78 -14.30
C HIS A 18 -32.05 8.38 -14.56
N PRO A 19 -31.32 7.78 -13.61
CA PRO A 19 -30.49 6.59 -13.87
C PRO A 19 -31.28 5.31 -14.16
N ALA A 20 -32.55 5.25 -13.76
CA ALA A 20 -33.39 4.07 -13.98
C ALA A 20 -34.30 4.17 -15.22
N THR A 21 -34.61 5.39 -15.68
CA THR A 21 -35.56 5.63 -16.79
C THR A 21 -34.90 6.24 -18.01
N GLY A 22 -33.75 6.88 -17.86
CA GLY A 22 -33.06 7.58 -18.95
C GLY A 22 -33.65 8.95 -19.31
N GLU A 23 -34.66 9.41 -18.57
CA GLU A 23 -35.31 10.70 -18.80
C GLU A 23 -34.45 11.86 -18.30
N GLN A 24 -34.51 13.00 -18.98
CA GLN A 24 -33.85 14.21 -18.51
C GLN A 24 -34.62 14.81 -17.32
N PHE A 25 -33.89 15.22 -16.30
CA PHE A 25 -34.47 15.95 -15.20
C PHE A 25 -34.93 17.35 -15.65
N PRO A 26 -36.05 17.84 -15.12
CA PRO A 26 -36.49 19.22 -15.26
C PRO A 26 -35.40 20.22 -14.82
N ALA A 27 -35.40 21.43 -15.39
CA ALA A 27 -34.37 22.44 -15.12
C ALA A 27 -34.34 22.93 -13.67
N ASP A 28 -35.46 22.83 -12.95
CA ASP A 28 -35.60 23.15 -11.52
C ASP A 28 -35.20 21.98 -10.60
N SER A 29 -34.80 20.84 -11.17
CA SER A 29 -34.33 19.70 -10.40
C SER A 29 -33.05 20.02 -9.63
N PRO A 30 -32.91 19.57 -8.36
CA PRO A 30 -31.67 19.70 -7.60
C PRO A 30 -30.44 19.08 -8.30
N TYR A 31 -30.65 18.10 -9.19
CA TYR A 31 -29.59 17.47 -9.98
C TYR A 31 -29.11 18.31 -11.17
N GLN A 32 -29.88 19.33 -11.58
CA GLN A 32 -29.49 20.32 -12.59
C GLN A 32 -28.82 21.55 -11.96
N HIS A 33 -28.80 21.67 -10.63
CA HIS A 33 -28.15 22.78 -9.95
C HIS A 33 -26.63 22.73 -10.19
N PRO A 34 -25.98 23.86 -10.57
CA PRO A 34 -24.56 23.88 -10.96
C PRO A 34 -23.62 23.26 -9.93
N ASP A 35 -23.85 23.50 -8.64
CA ASP A 35 -23.00 22.96 -7.58
C ASP A 35 -23.19 21.46 -7.37
N THR A 36 -24.41 20.95 -7.54
CA THR A 36 -24.69 19.51 -7.50
C THR A 36 -24.00 18.81 -8.67
N VAL A 37 -24.09 19.38 -9.87
CA VAL A 37 -23.44 18.85 -11.07
C VAL A 37 -21.92 18.79 -10.87
N ARG A 38 -21.31 19.90 -10.40
CA ARG A 38 -19.87 19.93 -10.08
C ARG A 38 -19.49 18.88 -9.04
N ALA A 39 -20.22 18.79 -7.93
CA ALA A 39 -19.95 17.81 -6.88
C ALA A 39 -20.03 16.36 -7.39
N LEU A 40 -20.99 16.05 -8.26
CA LEU A 40 -21.12 14.73 -8.87
C LEU A 40 -19.98 14.42 -9.83
N PHE A 41 -19.56 15.39 -10.66
CA PHE A 41 -18.39 15.20 -11.53
C PHE A 41 -17.09 14.98 -10.73
N GLU A 42 -16.88 15.73 -9.65
CA GLU A 42 -15.75 15.52 -8.73
C GLU A 42 -15.80 14.13 -8.10
N ALA A 43 -16.97 13.68 -7.66
CA ALA A 43 -17.14 12.33 -7.12
C ALA A 43 -16.79 11.24 -8.15
N VAL A 44 -17.20 11.39 -9.41
CA VAL A 44 -16.82 10.48 -10.50
C VAL A 44 -15.30 10.45 -10.68
N ARG A 45 -14.64 11.62 -10.70
CA ARG A 45 -13.19 11.73 -10.87
C ARG A 45 -12.41 11.06 -9.74
N LEU A 46 -12.80 11.30 -8.49
CA LEU A 46 -12.18 10.65 -7.33
C LEU A 46 -12.35 9.13 -7.37
N PHE A 47 -13.51 8.67 -7.83
CA PHE A 47 -13.79 7.25 -7.95
C PHE A 47 -12.94 6.57 -9.05
N GLU A 48 -12.72 7.24 -10.17
CA GLU A 48 -11.80 6.78 -11.23
C GLU A 48 -10.34 6.78 -10.78
N GLN A 49 -9.91 7.79 -10.00
CA GLN A 49 -8.56 7.82 -9.42
C GLN A 49 -8.33 6.65 -8.45
N SER A 50 -9.37 6.23 -7.73
CA SER A 50 -9.34 5.04 -6.88
C SER A 50 -9.14 3.73 -7.69
N ARG A 51 -9.61 3.68 -8.94
CA ARG A 51 -9.36 2.56 -9.88
C ARG A 51 -7.89 2.50 -10.27
N ALA A 52 -7.31 3.63 -10.65
CA ALA A 52 -5.89 3.70 -11.06
C ALA A 52 -4.97 3.28 -9.90
N SER A 53 -5.19 3.83 -8.71
CA SER A 53 -4.37 3.53 -7.54
C SER A 53 -4.59 2.12 -6.97
N ALA A 54 -5.77 1.50 -7.17
CA ALA A 54 -5.98 0.07 -6.87
C ALA A 54 -5.24 -0.84 -7.86
N GLY A 55 -5.25 -0.49 -9.16
CA GLY A 55 -4.47 -1.20 -10.19
C GLY A 55 -2.97 -1.13 -9.93
N GLU A 56 -2.45 0.04 -9.57
CA GLU A 56 -1.04 0.22 -9.19
C GLU A 56 -0.68 -0.59 -7.93
N ARG A 57 -1.56 -0.66 -6.93
CA ARG A 57 -1.32 -1.48 -5.72
C ARG A 57 -1.30 -2.97 -6.05
N ALA A 58 -2.20 -3.44 -6.90
CA ALA A 58 -2.22 -4.83 -7.35
C ALA A 58 -0.96 -5.18 -8.15
N GLN A 59 -0.55 -4.32 -9.10
CA GLN A 59 0.69 -4.48 -9.86
C GLN A 59 1.92 -4.47 -8.96
N ARG A 60 2.01 -3.53 -8.00
CA ARG A 60 3.07 -3.51 -7.00
C ARG A 60 3.08 -4.78 -6.16
N SER A 61 1.94 -5.32 -5.76
CA SER A 61 1.90 -6.57 -5.00
C SER A 61 2.42 -7.77 -5.79
N SER A 62 2.16 -7.82 -7.10
CA SER A 62 2.68 -8.88 -7.99
C SER A 62 4.16 -8.77 -8.31
N SER A 63 4.75 -7.57 -8.21
CA SER A 63 6.17 -7.33 -8.48
C SER A 63 7.06 -7.39 -7.24
N MET A 64 6.49 -7.62 -6.06
CA MET A 64 7.26 -7.65 -4.81
C MET A 64 7.77 -9.06 -4.51
N PRO A 65 8.96 -9.19 -3.89
CA PRO A 65 9.50 -10.47 -3.43
C PRO A 65 8.48 -11.22 -2.57
N GLY A 66 8.43 -12.55 -2.72
CA GLY A 66 7.35 -13.39 -2.18
C GLY A 66 7.19 -13.34 -0.66
N ASN A 67 8.25 -12.99 0.08
CA ASN A 67 8.19 -12.87 1.53
C ASN A 67 7.97 -11.43 2.02
N THR A 68 7.58 -10.50 1.14
CA THR A 68 7.25 -9.13 1.55
C THR A 68 6.06 -9.11 2.51
N GLY A 69 6.24 -8.54 3.70
CA GLY A 69 5.16 -8.41 4.69
C GLY A 69 4.85 -9.67 5.51
N LEU A 70 5.45 -10.82 5.16
CA LEU A 70 5.37 -12.02 6.00
C LEU A 70 6.11 -11.80 7.33
N ARG A 71 5.63 -12.44 8.40
CA ARG A 71 6.34 -12.45 9.70
C ARG A 71 7.71 -13.12 9.53
N TRP A 72 8.71 -12.66 10.29
CA TRP A 72 10.02 -13.30 10.38
C TRP A 72 9.92 -14.53 11.28
N THR A 73 10.41 -15.68 10.83
CA THR A 73 10.57 -16.85 11.70
C THR A 73 11.92 -16.82 12.40
N THR A 74 12.05 -17.53 13.52
CA THR A 74 13.30 -17.62 14.27
C THR A 74 14.42 -18.21 13.43
N GLU A 75 14.13 -19.20 12.59
CA GLU A 75 15.09 -19.84 11.70
C GLU A 75 15.51 -18.91 10.56
N GLU A 76 14.56 -18.15 10.00
CA GLU A 76 14.85 -17.16 8.97
C GLU A 76 15.74 -16.04 9.52
N GLU A 77 15.44 -15.57 10.73
CA GLU A 77 16.26 -14.58 11.42
C GLU A 77 17.67 -15.10 11.73
N ALA A 78 17.81 -16.32 12.24
CA ALA A 78 19.11 -16.91 12.52
C ALA A 78 19.97 -17.00 11.25
N ARG A 79 19.37 -17.36 10.11
CA ARG A 79 20.05 -17.34 8.81
C ARG A 79 20.46 -15.93 8.37
N LEU A 80 19.60 -14.93 8.61
CA LEU A 80 19.90 -13.54 8.29
C LEU A 80 21.10 -13.04 9.10
N ILE A 81 21.09 -13.28 10.41
CA ILE A 81 22.16 -12.86 11.33
C ILE A 81 23.49 -13.51 10.92
N ALA A 82 23.52 -14.83 10.75
CA ALA A 82 24.73 -15.55 10.38
C ALA A 82 25.30 -15.07 9.03
N ALA A 83 24.43 -14.81 8.05
CA ALA A 83 24.83 -14.33 6.74
C ALA A 83 25.35 -12.88 6.76
N PHE A 84 24.73 -12.01 7.58
CA PHE A 84 25.20 -10.64 7.78
C PHE A 84 26.53 -10.59 8.53
N ASP A 85 26.68 -11.38 9.60
CA ASP A 85 27.93 -11.50 10.37
C ASP A 85 29.07 -12.09 9.53
N ALA A 86 28.76 -12.91 8.52
CA ALA A 86 29.71 -13.38 7.52
C ALA A 86 30.09 -12.31 6.46
N GLY A 87 29.59 -11.08 6.59
CA GLY A 87 29.92 -9.95 5.72
C GLY A 87 29.18 -9.95 4.38
N ARG A 88 28.10 -10.73 4.22
CA ARG A 88 27.35 -10.76 2.96
C ARG A 88 26.59 -9.44 2.75
N PRO A 89 26.60 -8.88 1.53
CA PRO A 89 25.94 -7.61 1.25
C PRO A 89 24.42 -7.74 1.32
N VAL A 90 23.75 -6.64 1.68
CA VAL A 90 22.29 -6.57 1.87
C VAL A 90 21.50 -7.02 0.62
N ASP A 91 22.00 -6.77 -0.59
CA ASP A 91 21.36 -7.23 -1.83
C ASP A 91 21.34 -8.76 -1.96
N GLU A 92 22.41 -9.41 -1.52
CA GLU A 92 22.45 -10.88 -1.50
C GLU A 92 21.52 -11.45 -0.44
N LEU A 93 21.44 -10.80 0.72
CA LEU A 93 20.50 -11.18 1.78
C LEU A 93 19.05 -11.03 1.31
N ALA A 94 18.72 -9.93 0.61
CA ALA A 94 17.40 -9.70 0.04
C ALA A 94 16.99 -10.82 -0.92
N ARG A 95 17.90 -11.25 -1.81
CA ARG A 95 17.67 -12.37 -2.73
C ARG A 95 17.52 -13.71 -1.99
N ALA A 96 18.43 -14.01 -1.06
CA ALA A 96 18.43 -15.27 -0.32
C ALA A 96 17.18 -15.47 0.53
N HIS A 97 16.64 -14.38 1.09
CA HIS A 97 15.43 -14.40 1.91
C HIS A 97 14.14 -14.12 1.11
N ASN A 98 14.25 -13.86 -0.20
CA ASN A 98 13.14 -13.43 -1.06
C ASN A 98 12.34 -12.27 -0.45
N ARG A 99 13.05 -11.28 0.12
CA ARG A 99 12.50 -10.07 0.75
C ARG A 99 13.07 -8.83 0.10
N THR A 100 12.42 -7.69 0.31
CA THR A 100 12.95 -6.42 -0.17
C THR A 100 14.18 -6.00 0.61
N ARG A 101 15.05 -5.21 -0.01
CA ARG A 101 16.20 -4.58 0.65
C ARG A 101 15.76 -3.81 1.90
N ALA A 102 14.70 -3.00 1.78
CA ALA A 102 14.10 -2.28 2.90
C ALA A 102 13.66 -3.20 4.05
N GLY A 103 13.09 -4.38 3.73
CA GLY A 103 12.69 -5.37 4.73
C GLY A 103 13.87 -6.01 5.46
N ILE A 104 14.98 -6.24 4.74
CA ILE A 104 16.24 -6.73 5.33
C ILE A 104 16.84 -5.66 6.24
N GLU A 105 17.03 -4.43 5.74
CA GLU A 105 17.63 -3.34 6.49
C GLU A 105 16.82 -3.01 7.76
N ALA A 106 15.49 -2.94 7.65
CA ALA A 106 14.61 -2.73 8.80
C ALA A 106 14.76 -3.85 9.84
N ARG A 107 14.93 -5.12 9.40
CA ARG A 107 15.12 -6.22 10.34
C ARG A 107 16.48 -6.16 11.02
N LEU A 108 17.55 -5.83 10.28
CA LEU A 108 18.88 -5.66 10.83
C LEU A 108 18.94 -4.52 11.86
N VAL A 109 18.24 -3.42 11.62
CA VAL A 109 18.11 -2.34 12.61
C VAL A 109 17.36 -2.80 13.87
N LYS A 110 16.26 -3.54 13.71
CA LYS A 110 15.53 -4.11 14.85
C LYS A 110 16.41 -5.09 15.65
N LEU A 111 17.33 -5.80 14.99
CA LEU A 111 18.29 -6.71 15.61
C LEU A 111 19.53 -6.01 16.18
N GLY A 112 19.65 -4.69 16.02
CA GLY A 112 20.82 -3.92 16.46
C GLY A 112 22.10 -4.20 15.66
N LYS A 113 21.99 -4.85 14.50
CA LYS A 113 23.11 -5.17 13.60
C LYS A 113 23.44 -4.05 12.61
N LEU A 114 22.49 -3.14 12.40
CA LEU A 114 22.62 -1.97 11.53
C LEU A 114 22.08 -0.75 12.27
N ASP A 115 22.70 0.42 12.13
CA ASP A 115 22.14 1.66 12.65
C ASP A 115 21.09 2.23 11.68
N ALA A 116 20.10 2.97 12.20
CA ALA A 116 19.09 3.61 11.36
C ALA A 116 19.70 4.69 10.43
N SER A 117 20.86 5.25 10.77
CA SER A 117 21.62 6.19 9.92
C SER A 117 22.32 5.51 8.74
N ASP A 118 22.57 4.20 8.80
CA ASP A 118 23.23 3.42 7.75
C ASP A 118 22.24 2.83 6.72
N LEU A 119 20.96 3.17 6.83
CA LEU A 119 19.93 2.73 5.89
C LEU A 119 20.18 3.31 4.50
N THR A 120 20.27 2.42 3.51
CA THR A 120 20.39 2.86 2.11
C THR A 120 19.02 3.13 1.49
N VAL A 121 17.95 2.57 2.07
CA VAL A 121 16.57 2.83 1.65
C VAL A 121 15.87 3.72 2.68
N GLN A 122 15.26 4.80 2.20
CA GLN A 122 14.40 5.66 3.02
C GLN A 122 13.17 4.88 3.51
N LEU A 123 13.18 4.50 4.79
CA LEU A 123 12.05 3.86 5.45
C LEU A 123 11.03 4.91 5.89
N ARG A 124 9.77 4.76 5.47
CA ARG A 124 8.66 5.63 5.92
C ARG A 124 8.47 5.59 7.45
N TYR A 125 8.80 4.46 8.06
CA TYR A 125 8.78 4.27 9.51
C TYR A 125 10.02 3.47 9.91
N PRO A 126 11.14 4.15 10.22
CA PRO A 126 12.36 3.46 10.62
C PRO A 126 12.14 2.80 11.99
N PRO A 127 12.50 1.51 12.14
CA PRO A 127 12.45 0.86 13.44
C PRO A 127 13.47 1.51 14.37
N LYS A 128 13.14 1.59 15.67
CA LYS A 128 14.13 1.97 16.68
C LYS A 128 15.23 0.92 16.70
N SER A 129 16.49 1.34 16.72
CA SER A 129 17.61 0.43 16.89
C SER A 129 17.39 -0.41 18.15
N GLY A 130 17.45 -1.72 18.00
CA GLY A 130 17.12 -2.64 19.09
C GLY A 130 18.20 -2.61 20.18
N THR A 131 18.07 -1.71 21.15
CA THR A 131 18.67 -1.93 22.48
C THR A 131 17.91 -3.08 23.14
N GLY A 132 18.36 -4.31 22.92
CA GLY A 132 18.30 -5.47 23.83
C GLY A 132 17.06 -5.76 24.69
N GLU A 133 15.85 -5.28 24.38
CA GLU A 133 14.69 -5.36 25.29
C GLU A 133 13.51 -6.20 24.77
N ASP A 134 13.76 -7.14 23.84
CA ASP A 134 12.72 -8.12 23.40
C ASP A 134 13.05 -9.57 23.87
N ALA A 135 14.11 -9.76 24.67
CA ALA A 135 14.53 -11.07 25.19
C ALA A 135 13.78 -11.54 26.47
N ARG A 136 12.74 -10.83 26.93
CA ARG A 136 11.98 -11.16 28.16
C ARG A 136 10.47 -11.29 27.97
N ARG A 137 10.02 -11.91 26.88
CA ARG A 137 8.60 -12.24 26.74
C ARG A 137 8.39 -13.57 26.02
N SER A 138 8.89 -14.63 26.64
CA SER A 138 8.47 -16.03 26.41
C SER A 138 8.96 -16.85 27.60
N GLU A 139 8.28 -16.68 28.74
CA GLU A 139 8.19 -17.69 29.80
C GLU A 139 6.83 -18.37 29.67
#